data_AF-A0A9E2UTT6-F1
#
_entry.id   AF-A0A9E2UTT6-F1
#
_cell.length_a   1.000
_cell.length_b   1.000
_cell.length_c   1.000
_cell.angle_alpha   90.00
_cell.angle_beta   90.00
_cell.angle_gamma   90.00
#
_symmetry.space_group_name_H-M   'P 1'
#
loop_
_entity.id
_entity.type
_entity.pdbx_description
1 polymer ?
#
loop_
_entity_poly.entity_id
_entity_poly.type
_entity_poly.pdbx_seq_one_letter_code
_entity_poly.pdbx_strand_id
1 'polypeptide(L)'
;MTQLEAAKRGRITVQMRKAARSEGVPPESIREKIAQGRIVIPYNKAHSPKMICAIGEGLTTKVNANLGTSSDYSSIKDELKKAKVSISVGAHTVMDLSTGGNISQARKTILRNCPV
;
A
#
# COMPACT_ATOMS: atom_id res chain seq x y z
N MET A 1 4.67 10.69 13.70
CA MET A 1 5.79 10.86 12.75
C MET A 1 5.48 10.15 11.43
N THR A 2 5.30 10.92 10.37
CA THR A 2 5.07 10.42 8.99
C THR A 2 6.39 10.19 8.25
N GLN A 3 6.33 9.55 7.07
CA GLN A 3 7.51 9.40 6.21
C GLN A 3 8.02 10.75 5.69
N LEU A 4 7.10 11.67 5.37
CA LEU A 4 7.43 13.04 4.95
C LEU A 4 8.18 13.81 6.04
N GLU A 5 7.71 13.74 7.28
CA GLU A 5 8.37 14.40 8.42
C GLU A 5 9.75 13.80 8.73
N ALA A 6 9.91 12.48 8.58
CA ALA A 6 11.21 11.84 8.74
C ALA A 6 12.18 12.27 7.64
N ALA A 7 11.71 12.30 6.39
CA ALA A 7 12.50 12.70 5.23
C ALA A 7 12.99 14.15 5.32
N LYS A 8 12.10 15.09 5.69
CA LYS A 8 12.44 16.51 5.89
C LYS A 8 13.44 16.74 7.03
N ARG A 9 13.54 15.82 7.99
CA ARG A 9 14.56 15.83 9.06
C ARG A 9 15.85 15.09 8.68
N GLY A 10 16.04 14.73 7.41
CA GLY A 10 17.22 13.99 6.95
C GLY A 10 17.28 12.53 7.42
N ARG A 11 16.17 11.96 7.91
CA ARG A 11 16.15 10.59 8.46
C ARG A 11 15.70 9.59 7.40
N ILE A 12 16.56 8.61 7.11
CA ILE A 12 16.20 7.44 6.30
C ILE A 12 15.54 6.39 7.19
N THR A 13 14.23 6.14 6.98
CA THR A 13 13.47 5.14 7.74
C THR A 13 13.70 3.72 7.23
N VAL A 14 13.32 2.71 8.02
CA VAL A 14 13.35 1.30 7.58
C VAL A 14 12.47 1.09 6.33
N GLN A 15 11.33 1.79 6.25
CA GLN A 15 10.44 1.74 5.09
C GLN A 15 11.13 2.29 3.84
N MET A 16 11.83 3.42 3.94
CA MET A 16 12.61 3.98 2.83
C MET A 16 13.71 3.02 2.35
N ARG A 17 14.43 2.36 3.27
CA ARG A 17 15.45 1.35 2.91
C ARG A 17 14.84 0.15 2.18
N LYS A 18 13.69 -0.35 2.64
CA LYS A 18 12.98 -1.46 1.99
C LYS A 18 12.50 -1.07 0.58
N ALA A 19 11.91 0.10 0.44
CA ALA A 19 11.48 0.63 -0.86
C ALA A 19 12.66 0.80 -1.83
N ALA A 20 13.75 1.39 -1.36
CA ALA A 20 14.97 1.56 -2.15
C ALA A 20 15.51 0.21 -2.65
N ARG A 21 15.54 -0.80 -1.78
CA ARG A 21 15.95 -2.16 -2.15
C ARG A 21 15.03 -2.80 -3.19
N SER A 22 13.71 -2.63 -3.08
CA SER A 22 12.77 -3.21 -4.06
C SER A 22 12.84 -2.52 -5.42
N GLU A 23 13.13 -1.22 -5.46
CA GLU A 23 13.21 -0.43 -6.69
C GLU A 23 14.62 -0.43 -7.32
N GLY A 24 15.63 -0.96 -6.63
CA GLY A 24 17.01 -0.95 -7.11
C GLY A 24 17.64 0.45 -7.13
N VAL A 25 17.21 1.35 -6.23
CA VAL A 25 17.70 2.75 -6.15
C VAL A 25 18.34 3.05 -4.79
N PRO A 26 19.16 4.10 -4.65
CA PRO A 26 19.72 4.49 -3.36
C PRO A 26 18.64 4.95 -2.35
N PRO A 27 18.73 4.57 -1.06
CA PRO A 27 17.81 5.05 -0.02
C PRO A 27 17.73 6.57 0.12
N GLU A 28 18.83 7.26 -0.15
CA GLU A 28 18.90 8.72 -0.11
C GLU A 28 18.01 9.35 -1.20
N SER A 29 17.98 8.77 -2.41
CA SER A 29 17.10 9.22 -3.50
C SER A 29 15.63 9.12 -3.12
N ILE A 30 15.24 8.03 -2.45
CA ILE A 30 13.88 7.87 -1.90
C ILE A 30 13.59 8.94 -0.86
N ARG A 31 14.51 9.16 0.11
CA ARG A 31 14.35 10.16 1.17
C ARG A 31 14.19 11.57 0.59
N GLU A 32 15.06 11.97 -0.33
CA GLU A 32 15.04 13.29 -0.97
C GLU A 32 13.71 13.55 -1.68
N LYS A 33 13.29 12.62 -2.54
CA LYS A 33 12.03 12.74 -3.28
C LYS A 33 10.81 12.69 -2.37
N ILE A 34 10.84 11.95 -1.26
CA ILE A 34 9.80 12.04 -0.23
C ILE A 34 9.78 13.44 0.40
N ALA A 35 10.94 14.00 0.78
CA ALA A 35 11.02 15.34 1.35
C ALA A 35 10.47 16.42 0.41
N GLN A 36 10.64 16.22 -0.90
CA GLN A 36 10.12 17.07 -1.99
C GLN A 36 8.65 16.80 -2.34
N GLY A 37 8.01 15.77 -1.77
CA GLY A 37 6.63 15.40 -2.09
C GLY A 37 6.44 14.68 -3.42
N ARG A 38 7.51 14.17 -4.04
CA ARG A 38 7.50 13.46 -5.33
C ARG A 38 7.38 11.94 -5.21
N ILE A 39 7.68 11.39 -4.03
CA ILE A 39 7.45 9.99 -3.68
C ILE A 39 6.65 9.92 -2.38
N VAL A 40 5.74 8.95 -2.30
CA VAL A 40 5.01 8.58 -1.08
C VAL A 40 5.23 7.11 -0.76
N ILE A 41 5.30 6.78 0.53
CA ILE A 41 5.23 5.41 1.03
C ILE A 41 4.02 5.32 1.96
N PRO A 42 2.88 4.76 1.50
CA PRO A 42 1.72 4.53 2.34
C PRO A 42 2.07 3.53 3.44
N TYR A 43 2.17 4.02 4.68
CA TYR A 43 2.50 3.17 5.82
C TYR A 43 1.77 3.66 7.07
N ASN A 44 0.61 3.06 7.34
CA ASN A 44 -0.07 3.24 8.61
C ASN A 44 0.52 2.25 9.63
N LYS A 45 1.03 2.76 10.76
CA LYS A 45 1.61 1.94 11.83
C LYS A 45 0.62 0.92 12.41
N ALA A 46 -0.68 1.22 12.41
CA ALA A 46 -1.72 0.32 12.89
C ALA A 46 -1.98 -0.86 11.92
N HIS A 47 -1.67 -0.70 10.63
CA HIS A 47 -1.76 -1.77 9.64
C HIS A 47 -0.44 -2.53 9.52
N SER A 48 0.69 -1.80 9.47
CA SER A 48 2.04 -2.35 9.30
C SER A 48 2.13 -3.37 8.15
N PRO A 49 1.86 -2.93 6.90
CA PRO A 49 1.86 -3.80 5.73
C PRO A 49 3.20 -4.53 5.60
N LYS A 50 3.13 -5.80 5.18
CA LYS A 50 4.30 -6.67 5.07
C LYS A 50 5.16 -6.28 3.87
N MET A 51 4.52 -5.82 2.80
CA MET A 51 5.15 -5.36 1.57
C MET A 51 5.13 -3.82 1.55
N ILE A 52 6.31 -3.23 1.38
CA ILE A 52 6.44 -1.78 1.24
C ILE A 52 6.26 -1.41 -0.23
N CYS A 53 5.33 -0.50 -0.50
CA CYS A 53 5.13 0.07 -1.83
C CYS A 53 5.48 1.57 -1.78
N ALA A 54 6.51 1.97 -2.53
CA ALA A 54 6.79 3.38 -2.79
C ALA A 54 6.18 3.75 -4.14
N ILE A 55 5.54 4.92 -4.20
CA ILE A 55 4.81 5.40 -5.36
C ILE A 55 5.35 6.79 -5.69
N GLY A 56 5.82 7.00 -6.91
CA GLY A 56 6.25 8.33 -7.36
C GLY A 56 7.36 8.33 -8.40
N GLU A 57 7.93 9.51 -8.60
CA GLU A 57 8.83 9.82 -9.72
C GLU A 57 10.11 8.98 -9.73
N GLY A 58 10.42 8.38 -10.88
CA GLY A 58 11.64 7.59 -11.10
C GLY A 58 11.63 6.22 -10.42
N LEU A 59 10.47 5.76 -9.98
CA LEU A 59 10.23 4.37 -9.56
C LEU A 59 9.47 3.63 -10.66
N THR A 60 9.39 2.31 -10.53
CA THR A 60 8.55 1.50 -11.43
C THR A 60 7.07 1.86 -11.27
N THR A 61 6.31 1.83 -12.37
CA THR A 61 4.88 2.14 -12.36
C THR A 61 4.10 1.17 -11.47
N LYS A 62 3.23 1.72 -10.62
CA LYS A 62 2.43 0.96 -9.67
C LYS A 62 1.00 0.80 -10.17
N VAL A 63 0.42 -0.36 -9.88
CA VAL A 63 -0.95 -0.71 -10.26
C VAL A 63 -1.77 -0.96 -9.00
N ASN A 64 -2.93 -0.31 -8.91
CA ASN A 64 -3.91 -0.50 -7.84
C ASN A 64 -5.07 -1.37 -8.32
N ALA A 65 -5.49 -2.33 -7.49
CA ALA A 65 -6.71 -3.10 -7.73
C ALA A 65 -7.84 -2.63 -6.81
N ASN A 66 -9.01 -2.33 -7.40
CA ASN A 66 -10.22 -2.00 -6.65
C ASN A 66 -11.03 -3.26 -6.38
N LEU A 67 -11.42 -3.43 -5.12
CA LEU A 67 -12.26 -4.51 -4.61
C LEU A 67 -13.45 -3.92 -3.85
N GLY A 68 -14.39 -4.75 -3.45
CA GLY A 68 -15.44 -4.33 -2.54
C GLY A 68 -16.74 -5.09 -2.74
N THR A 69 -17.52 -5.15 -1.66
CA THR A 69 -18.89 -5.67 -1.66
C THR A 69 -19.90 -4.63 -2.14
N SER A 70 -20.99 -5.06 -2.75
CA SER A 70 -22.15 -4.21 -3.09
C SER A 70 -23.40 -4.66 -2.34
N SER A 71 -24.52 -3.92 -2.51
CA SER A 71 -25.84 -4.34 -2.01
C SER A 71 -26.27 -5.68 -2.60
N ASP A 72 -25.91 -5.92 -3.86
CA ASP A 72 -26.35 -7.07 -4.64
C ASP A 72 -25.44 -8.29 -4.41
N TYR A 73 -24.18 -8.05 -4.06
CA TYR A 73 -23.19 -9.10 -3.81
C TYR A 73 -22.20 -8.72 -2.71
N SER A 74 -22.36 -9.33 -1.52
CA SER A 74 -21.59 -8.97 -0.32
C SER A 74 -20.74 -10.09 0.28
N SER A 75 -20.18 -10.96 -0.55
CA SER A 75 -19.35 -12.08 -0.10
C SER A 75 -17.91 -11.66 0.25
N ILE A 76 -17.62 -11.53 1.56
CA ILE A 76 -16.25 -11.24 2.06
C ILE A 76 -15.24 -12.31 1.60
N LYS A 77 -15.68 -13.57 1.50
CA LYS A 77 -14.83 -14.68 1.05
C LYS A 77 -14.34 -14.45 -0.39
N ASP A 78 -15.21 -13.96 -1.26
CA ASP A 78 -14.84 -13.69 -2.64
C ASP A 78 -14.01 -12.43 -2.77
N GLU A 79 -14.26 -11.40 -1.96
CA GLU A 79 -13.37 -10.22 -1.92
C GLU A 79 -11.96 -10.59 -1.48
N LEU A 80 -11.81 -11.50 -0.51
CA LEU A 80 -10.50 -12.06 -0.14
C LEU A 80 -9.85 -12.83 -1.29
N LYS A 81 -10.63 -13.59 -2.07
CA LYS A 81 -10.12 -14.30 -3.24
C LYS A 81 -9.65 -13.31 -4.30
N LYS A 82 -10.43 -12.28 -4.59
CA LYS A 82 -10.06 -11.21 -5.53
C LYS A 82 -8.78 -10.49 -5.07
N ALA A 83 -8.63 -10.17 -3.78
CA ALA A 83 -7.41 -9.57 -3.24
C ALA A 83 -6.18 -10.46 -3.42
N LYS A 84 -6.31 -11.77 -3.15
CA LYS A 84 -5.20 -12.71 -3.35
C LYS A 84 -4.80 -12.82 -4.82
N VAL A 85 -5.80 -12.93 -5.70
CA VAL A 85 -5.57 -13.05 -7.14
C VAL A 85 -4.93 -11.77 -7.68
N SER A 86 -5.46 -10.58 -7.35
CA SER A 86 -4.93 -9.31 -7.85
C SER A 86 -3.46 -9.12 -7.48
N ILE A 87 -3.07 -9.46 -6.25
CA ILE A 87 -1.68 -9.39 -5.80
C ILE A 87 -0.81 -10.41 -6.52
N SER A 88 -1.30 -11.65 -6.69
CA SER A 88 -0.54 -12.71 -7.38
C SER A 88 -0.22 -12.37 -8.84
N VAL A 89 -1.03 -11.53 -9.49
CA VAL A 89 -0.82 -11.07 -10.87
C VAL A 89 -0.15 -9.69 -10.95
N GLY A 90 0.31 -9.12 -9.84
CA GLY A 90 1.15 -7.92 -9.83
C GLY A 90 0.49 -6.62 -9.37
N ALA A 91 -0.67 -6.65 -8.72
CA ALA A 91 -1.20 -5.46 -8.04
C ALA A 91 -0.27 -5.06 -6.87
N HIS A 92 0.10 -3.79 -6.85
CA HIS A 92 1.01 -3.20 -5.86
C HIS A 92 0.27 -2.63 -4.65
N THR A 93 -0.99 -2.25 -4.85
CA THR A 93 -1.89 -1.77 -3.80
C THR A 93 -3.29 -2.29 -4.06
N VAL A 94 -4.10 -2.32 -3.00
CA VAL A 94 -5.51 -2.68 -3.07
C VAL A 94 -6.33 -1.60 -2.37
N MET A 95 -7.47 -1.27 -2.95
CA MET A 95 -8.46 -0.39 -2.34
C MET A 95 -9.77 -1.14 -2.14
N ASP A 96 -10.28 -1.09 -0.91
CA ASP A 96 -11.62 -1.58 -0.57
C ASP A 96 -12.65 -0.45 -0.76
N LEU A 97 -13.49 -0.61 -1.77
CA LEU A 97 -14.59 0.29 -2.16
C LEU A 97 -15.96 -0.31 -1.82
N SER A 98 -16.02 -1.19 -0.81
CA SER A 98 -17.28 -1.82 -0.37
C SER A 98 -18.37 -0.79 -0.04
N THR A 99 -19.57 -0.99 -0.59
CA THR A 99 -20.77 -0.15 -0.41
C THR A 99 -21.95 -0.90 0.19
N GLY A 100 -21.93 -2.23 0.24
CA GLY A 100 -23.03 -3.05 0.78
C GLY A 100 -22.58 -4.16 1.72
N GLY A 101 -23.54 -4.70 2.49
CA GLY A 101 -23.27 -5.64 3.58
C GLY A 101 -22.50 -5.01 4.74
N ASN A 102 -21.74 -5.82 5.49
CA ASN A 102 -20.94 -5.33 6.61
C ASN A 102 -19.56 -4.81 6.15
N ILE A 103 -19.54 -3.57 5.66
CA ILE A 103 -18.34 -2.88 5.14
C ILE A 103 -17.20 -2.86 6.17
N SER A 104 -17.52 -2.64 7.45
CA SER A 104 -16.52 -2.60 8.52
C SER A 104 -15.83 -3.95 8.71
N GLN A 105 -16.59 -5.05 8.64
CA GLN A 105 -16.05 -6.39 8.72
C GLN A 105 -15.25 -6.77 7.47
N ALA A 106 -15.74 -6.44 6.28
CA ALA A 106 -15.05 -6.66 5.01
C ALA A 106 -13.67 -6.00 5.05
N ARG A 107 -13.61 -4.70 5.34
CA ARG A 107 -12.35 -3.93 5.40
C ARG A 107 -11.36 -4.48 6.41
N LYS A 108 -11.81 -4.79 7.64
CA LYS A 108 -10.96 -5.40 8.68
C LYS A 108 -10.39 -6.75 8.23
N THR A 109 -11.19 -7.53 7.52
CA THR A 109 -10.81 -8.85 7.04
C THR A 109 -9.79 -8.75 5.91
N ILE A 110 -10.00 -7.84 4.95
CA ILE A 110 -9.04 -7.55 3.88
C ILE A 110 -7.71 -7.07 4.47
N LEU A 111 -7.71 -6.07 5.35
CA LEU A 111 -6.48 -5.53 5.96
C LEU A 111 -5.65 -6.58 6.71
N ARG A 112 -6.29 -7.57 7.36
CA ARG A 112 -5.60 -8.66 8.06
C ARG A 112 -4.95 -9.68 7.13
N ASN A 113 -5.50 -9.85 5.93
CA ASN A 113 -5.09 -10.91 5.00
C ASN A 113 -4.33 -10.39 3.78
N CYS A 114 -4.34 -9.07 3.55
CA CYS A 114 -3.65 -8.41 2.45
C CYS A 114 -2.23 -8.00 2.88
N PRO A 115 -1.17 -8.45 2.17
CA PRO A 115 0.21 -8.10 2.49
C PRO A 115 0.63 -6.70 2.04
N VAL A 116 -0.11 -6.09 1.09
CA VAL A 116 0.07 -4.72 0.58
C VAL A 116 -0.88 -3.73 1.24
#